data_AF-A0A258X5G0-F1
#
_entry.id   AF-A0A258X5G0-F1
#
_cell.length_a   1.000
_cell.length_b   1.000
_cell.length_c   1.000
_cell.angle_alpha   90.00
_cell.angle_beta   90.00
_cell.angle_gamma   90.00
#
_symmetry.space_group_name_H-M   'P 1'
#
loop_
_entity.id
_entity.type
_entity.pdbx_description
1 polymer ?
#
loop_
_entity_poly.entity_id
_entity_poly.type
_entity_poly.pdbx_seq_one_letter_code
_entity_poly.pdbx_strand_id
1 'polypeptide(L)'
;MKKIWKITLILLLLGAVDIARYFVYPDINALKEIRPVPTAFMQYRQDEWAAENRDMQITQKWVNMSNISPNIIKAVLIGEDDGFWKHDGFDVKGMENAIERSIKKGTLAGGSTISQQLSKNLYLSPSKNPVRKIKEAIITWRIEKTLSKRRILEIYLNVAEWGDGIFGIEAAARHYYHKSAKNLTAKEASRLAAVLPNPIRYNPTGNQKYVKNRSRIILKIMKRRGVIQSIYKEVMTIPKADTTDSSETNTSLDSLFNIHDDAPVSLPSEENEQVPSESSNLEANAS
;
A
#
# COMPACT_ATOMS: atom_id res chain seq x y z
N MET A 1 20.63 38.73 32.32
CA MET A 1 20.43 37.28 32.62
C MET A 1 18.98 36.92 32.92
N LYS A 2 18.32 37.45 33.97
CA LYS A 2 16.92 37.10 34.33
C LYS A 2 15.88 37.31 33.22
N LYS A 3 16.00 38.38 32.41
CA LYS A 3 15.12 38.64 31.26
C LYS A 3 15.27 37.60 30.14
N ILE A 4 16.51 37.19 29.83
CA ILE A 4 16.82 36.20 28.80
C ILE A 4 16.23 34.84 29.20
N TRP A 5 16.40 34.43 30.44
CA TRP A 5 15.83 33.17 30.95
C TRP A 5 14.29 33.13 30.88
N LYS A 6 13.62 34.25 31.21
CA LYS A 6 12.16 34.36 31.05
C LYS A 6 11.72 34.23 29.59
N ILE A 7 12.44 34.86 28.64
CA ILE A 7 12.14 34.74 27.20
C ILE A 7 12.32 33.30 26.73
N THR A 8 13.42 32.65 27.12
CA THR A 8 13.67 31.24 26.79
C THR A 8 12.55 30.34 27.32
N LEU A 9 12.10 30.55 28.55
CA LEU A 9 11.01 29.77 29.15
C LEU A 9 9.69 29.95 28.37
N ILE A 10 9.37 31.17 27.96
CA ILE A 10 8.19 31.47 27.14
C ILE A 10 8.27 30.76 25.79
N LEU A 11 9.42 30.80 25.11
CA LEU A 11 9.61 30.11 23.83
C LEU A 11 9.48 28.59 23.96
N LEU A 12 10.03 28.00 25.03
CA LEU A 12 9.86 26.58 25.33
C LEU A 12 8.39 26.21 25.58
N LEU A 13 7.67 27.06 26.33
CA LEU A 13 6.25 26.87 26.58
C LEU A 13 5.44 26.95 25.27
N LEU A 14 5.70 27.93 24.41
CA LEU A 14 5.04 28.05 23.10
C LEU A 14 5.33 26.83 22.22
N GLY A 15 6.58 26.36 22.18
CA GLY A 15 6.94 25.14 21.48
C GLY A 15 6.23 23.89 22.03
N ALA A 16 6.13 23.78 23.36
CA ALA A 16 5.40 22.70 24.00
C ALA A 16 3.90 22.75 23.69
N VAL A 17 3.28 23.93 23.69
CA VAL A 17 1.86 24.12 23.32
C VAL A 17 1.64 23.77 21.84
N ASP A 18 2.53 24.18 20.94
CA ASP A 18 2.45 23.83 19.52
C ASP A 18 2.62 22.33 19.26
N ILE A 19 3.37 21.60 20.09
CA ILE A 19 3.41 20.13 20.01
C ILE A 19 2.15 19.53 20.62
N ALA A 20 1.74 20.00 21.80
CA ALA A 20 0.62 19.46 22.58
C ALA A 20 -0.71 19.51 21.81
N ARG A 21 -0.94 20.55 21.00
CA ARG A 21 -2.15 20.63 20.18
C ARG A 21 -2.32 19.46 19.22
N TYR A 22 -1.23 18.77 18.81
CA TYR A 22 -1.31 17.63 17.88
C TYR A 22 -1.92 16.37 18.49
N PHE A 23 -2.03 16.32 19.83
CA PHE A 23 -2.79 15.27 20.51
C PHE A 23 -4.30 15.39 20.28
N VAL A 24 -4.79 16.59 19.92
CA VAL A 24 -6.22 16.88 19.73
C VAL A 24 -6.54 17.17 18.26
N TYR A 25 -5.72 17.98 17.59
CA TYR A 25 -5.89 18.36 16.19
C TYR A 25 -4.82 17.73 15.31
N PRO A 26 -5.10 17.33 14.06
CA PRO A 26 -6.38 17.39 13.36
C PRO A 26 -7.37 16.31 13.85
N ASP A 27 -8.64 16.40 13.44
CA ASP A 27 -9.62 15.36 13.75
C ASP A 27 -9.36 14.10 12.91
N ILE A 28 -8.83 13.06 13.55
CA ILE A 28 -8.54 11.78 12.91
C ILE A 28 -9.81 10.92 12.78
N ASN A 29 -10.85 11.15 13.60
CA ASN A 29 -12.08 10.38 13.52
C ASN A 29 -12.83 10.65 12.21
N ALA A 30 -12.80 11.88 11.73
CA ALA A 30 -13.30 12.28 10.41
C ALA A 30 -12.81 11.35 9.28
N LEU A 31 -11.56 10.86 9.35
CA LEU A 31 -10.97 9.99 8.33
C LEU A 31 -11.63 8.61 8.22
N LYS A 32 -12.47 8.20 9.18
CA LYS A 32 -13.26 6.95 9.07
C LYS A 32 -14.19 7.00 7.86
N GLU A 33 -14.78 8.16 7.60
CA GLU A 33 -15.80 8.36 6.55
C GLU A 33 -15.31 9.30 5.43
N ILE A 34 -14.55 10.35 5.78
CA ILE A 34 -14.16 11.41 4.85
C ILE A 34 -12.96 10.99 4.00
N ARG A 35 -12.97 11.41 2.73
CA ARG A 35 -11.86 11.29 1.78
C ARG A 35 -10.99 12.56 1.88
N PRO A 36 -9.78 12.50 2.44
CA PRO A 36 -9.01 13.71 2.71
C PRO A 36 -8.37 14.27 1.44
N VAL A 37 -9.01 15.26 0.83
CA VAL A 37 -8.50 16.00 -0.33
C VAL A 37 -8.91 17.48 -0.22
N PRO A 38 -8.01 18.44 -0.47
CA PRO A 38 -6.56 18.25 -0.67
C PRO A 38 -5.82 17.93 0.63
N THR A 39 -4.71 17.19 0.53
CA THR A 39 -3.81 16.95 1.67
C THR A 39 -2.79 18.08 1.82
N ALA A 40 -2.12 18.17 2.97
CA ALA A 40 -1.02 19.13 3.16
C ALA A 40 0.10 18.95 2.13
N PHE A 41 0.39 17.70 1.72
CA PHE A 41 1.39 17.44 0.70
C PHE A 41 0.92 17.83 -0.72
N MET A 42 -0.36 17.64 -1.04
CA MET A 42 -0.94 18.14 -2.29
C MET A 42 -0.84 19.67 -2.39
N GLN A 43 -1.22 20.38 -1.34
CA GLN A 43 -1.10 21.84 -1.27
C GLN A 43 0.36 22.29 -1.45
N TYR A 44 1.29 21.64 -0.75
CA TYR A 44 2.72 21.90 -0.91
C TYR A 44 3.18 21.78 -2.38
N ARG A 45 2.72 20.77 -3.13
CA ARG A 45 3.09 20.64 -4.56
C ARG A 45 2.51 21.77 -5.42
N GLN A 46 1.27 22.18 -5.14
CA GLN A 46 0.66 23.31 -5.84
C GLN A 46 1.44 24.60 -5.59
N ASP A 47 1.88 24.83 -4.36
CA ASP A 47 2.72 25.99 -4.00
C ASP A 47 4.10 25.93 -4.70
N GLU A 48 4.73 24.75 -4.77
CA GLU A 48 5.99 24.56 -5.52
C GLU A 48 5.82 24.92 -6.99
N TRP A 49 4.79 24.40 -7.67
CA TRP A 49 4.55 24.70 -9.09
C TRP A 49 4.23 26.18 -9.32
N ALA A 50 3.44 26.79 -8.44
CA ALA A 50 3.14 28.22 -8.52
C ALA A 50 4.41 29.07 -8.38
N ALA A 51 5.30 28.74 -7.44
CA ALA A 51 6.59 29.42 -7.29
C ALA A 51 7.51 29.23 -8.49
N GLU A 52 7.41 28.09 -9.19
CA GLU A 52 8.12 27.79 -10.44
C GLU A 52 7.44 28.36 -11.69
N ASN A 53 6.30 29.06 -11.57
CA ASN A 53 5.45 29.51 -12.69
C ASN A 53 5.01 28.36 -13.63
N ARG A 54 4.79 27.17 -13.08
CA ARG A 54 4.29 26.01 -13.82
C ARG A 54 2.78 25.91 -13.68
N ASP A 55 2.07 25.96 -14.81
CA ASP A 55 0.63 25.67 -14.83
C ASP A 55 0.41 24.14 -14.76
N MET A 56 0.23 23.65 -13.54
CA MET A 56 0.05 22.24 -13.25
C MET A 56 -1.13 22.03 -12.32
N GLN A 57 -1.81 20.90 -12.53
CA GLN A 57 -2.95 20.50 -11.73
C GLN A 57 -2.78 19.09 -11.18
N ILE A 58 -3.31 18.90 -9.97
CA ILE A 58 -3.36 17.58 -9.35
C ILE A 58 -4.43 16.76 -10.06
N THR A 59 -4.00 15.63 -10.63
CA THR A 59 -4.90 14.58 -11.09
C THR A 59 -5.05 13.56 -9.97
N GLN A 60 -6.25 13.48 -9.39
CA GLN A 60 -6.58 12.52 -8.35
C GLN A 60 -7.90 11.82 -8.65
N LYS A 61 -7.96 10.52 -8.35
CA LYS A 61 -9.23 9.80 -8.35
C LYS A 61 -9.28 8.82 -7.19
N TRP A 62 -10.29 9.01 -6.33
CA TRP A 62 -10.55 8.08 -5.24
C TRP A 62 -11.10 6.75 -5.74
N VAL A 63 -10.62 5.65 -5.16
CA VAL A 63 -11.15 4.29 -5.34
C VAL A 63 -11.24 3.59 -3.98
N ASN A 64 -12.37 2.91 -3.73
CA ASN A 64 -12.53 2.10 -2.52
C ASN A 64 -11.62 0.87 -2.57
N MET A 65 -11.18 0.38 -1.41
CA MET A 65 -10.25 -0.74 -1.27
C MET A 65 -10.73 -2.00 -2.01
N SER A 66 -12.03 -2.25 -2.06
CA SER A 66 -12.60 -3.40 -2.79
C SER A 66 -12.41 -3.35 -4.31
N ASN A 67 -12.14 -2.17 -4.86
CA ASN A 67 -11.86 -1.93 -6.27
C ASN A 67 -10.37 -1.70 -6.56
N ILE A 68 -9.50 -2.07 -5.61
CA ILE A 68 -8.04 -2.05 -5.79
C ILE A 68 -7.56 -3.48 -6.00
N SER A 69 -6.68 -3.69 -6.99
CA SER A 69 -6.09 -5.02 -7.24
C SER A 69 -5.33 -5.53 -6.01
N PRO A 70 -5.52 -6.80 -5.60
CA PRO A 70 -4.71 -7.42 -4.55
C PRO A 70 -3.20 -7.39 -4.87
N ASN A 71 -2.85 -7.36 -6.16
CA ASN A 71 -1.46 -7.27 -6.61
C ASN A 71 -0.80 -5.97 -6.18
N ILE A 72 -1.47 -4.83 -6.31
CA ILE A 72 -0.89 -3.53 -5.92
C ILE A 72 -0.82 -3.39 -4.40
N ILE A 73 -1.84 -3.85 -3.68
CA ILE A 73 -1.81 -3.91 -2.21
C ILE A 73 -0.56 -4.68 -1.76
N LYS A 74 -0.37 -5.90 -2.28
CA LYS A 74 0.79 -6.74 -1.94
C LYS A 74 2.11 -6.08 -2.31
N ALA A 75 2.20 -5.51 -3.51
CA ALA A 75 3.42 -4.88 -3.99
C ALA A 75 3.84 -3.68 -3.13
N VAL A 76 2.88 -2.85 -2.74
CA VAL A 76 3.09 -1.68 -1.87
C VAL A 76 3.53 -2.11 -0.48
N LEU A 77 2.86 -3.09 0.13
CA LEU A 77 3.28 -3.64 1.42
C LEU A 77 4.73 -4.15 1.35
N ILE A 78 5.08 -5.00 0.37
CA ILE A 78 6.46 -5.49 0.23
C ILE A 78 7.47 -4.34 -0.02
N GLY A 79 7.06 -3.33 -0.78
CA GLY A 79 7.93 -2.24 -1.22
C GLY A 79 8.17 -1.14 -0.17
N GLU A 80 7.16 -0.85 0.64
CA GLU A 80 7.14 0.28 1.59
C GLU A 80 7.11 -0.17 3.04
N ASP A 81 6.36 -1.24 3.37
CA ASP A 81 6.09 -1.63 4.74
C ASP A 81 5.64 -3.11 4.84
N ASP A 82 6.62 -4.01 4.85
CA ASP A 82 6.38 -5.46 4.81
C ASP A 82 5.75 -5.99 6.12
N GLY A 83 5.92 -5.23 7.20
CA GLY A 83 5.43 -5.50 8.54
C GLY A 83 4.11 -4.80 8.89
N PHE A 84 3.48 -4.10 7.95
CA PHE A 84 2.34 -3.19 8.19
C PHE A 84 1.26 -3.71 9.15
N TRP A 85 0.90 -4.99 9.04
CA TRP A 85 -0.15 -5.63 9.85
C TRP A 85 0.32 -6.06 11.25
N LYS A 86 1.62 -6.00 11.52
CA LYS A 86 2.27 -6.53 12.73
C LYS A 86 2.71 -5.44 13.72
N HIS A 87 2.61 -4.17 13.35
CA HIS A 87 3.03 -3.05 14.20
C HIS A 87 1.96 -1.95 14.22
N ASP A 88 2.00 -1.08 15.22
CA ASP A 88 1.06 0.05 15.37
C ASP A 88 1.70 1.36 14.86
N GLY A 89 2.06 1.36 13.58
CA GLY A 89 2.65 2.51 12.89
C GLY A 89 4.16 2.69 13.00
N PHE A 90 4.87 1.91 13.81
CA PHE A 90 6.33 2.00 13.95
C PHE A 90 6.96 0.60 13.86
N ASP A 91 7.72 0.35 12.79
CA ASP A 91 8.45 -0.91 12.62
C ASP A 91 9.84 -0.80 13.28
N VAL A 92 9.89 -0.99 14.60
CA VAL A 92 11.14 -0.91 15.37
C VAL A 92 12.16 -1.95 14.89
N LYS A 93 11.72 -3.20 14.69
CA LYS A 93 12.58 -4.29 14.21
C LYS A 93 13.06 -4.04 12.77
N GLY A 94 12.19 -3.54 11.89
CA GLY A 94 12.57 -3.16 10.53
C GLY A 94 13.55 -2.00 10.51
N MET A 95 13.39 -1.03 11.42
CA MET A 95 14.29 0.10 11.56
C MET A 95 15.68 -0.33 12.05
N GLU A 96 15.78 -1.20 13.05
CA GLU A 96 17.05 -1.80 13.50
C GLU A 96 17.76 -2.51 12.35
N ASN A 97 17.05 -3.40 11.65
CA ASN A 97 17.56 -4.12 10.50
C ASN A 97 17.99 -3.18 9.35
N ALA A 98 17.25 -2.09 9.14
CA ALA A 98 17.56 -1.08 8.12
C ALA A 98 18.84 -0.32 8.48
N ILE A 99 18.99 0.09 9.74
CA ILE A 99 20.19 0.75 10.26
C ILE A 99 21.42 -0.15 10.11
N GLU A 100 21.33 -1.42 10.52
CA GLU A 100 22.44 -2.37 10.35
C GLU A 100 22.86 -2.53 8.89
N ARG A 101 21.88 -2.65 7.97
CA ARG A 101 22.15 -2.74 6.53
C ARG A 101 22.72 -1.43 5.98
N SER A 102 22.27 -0.29 6.49
CA SER A 102 22.75 1.04 6.11
C SER A 102 24.20 1.26 6.51
N ILE A 103 24.58 0.85 7.71
CA ILE A 103 25.96 0.87 8.20
C ILE A 103 26.82 -0.04 7.30
N LYS A 104 26.35 -1.25 6.99
CA LYS A 104 27.05 -2.20 6.12
C LYS A 104 27.19 -1.74 4.66
N LYS A 105 26.27 -0.90 4.15
CA LYS A 105 26.20 -0.47 2.74
C LYS A 105 26.51 1.00 2.51
N GLY A 106 26.84 1.76 3.55
CA GLY A 106 27.08 3.21 3.45
C GLY A 106 25.90 4.03 2.92
N THR A 107 24.66 3.54 3.02
CA THR A 107 23.46 4.20 2.46
C THR A 107 22.33 4.24 3.49
N LEU A 108 21.81 5.43 3.82
CA LEU A 108 20.64 5.56 4.70
C LEU A 108 19.41 4.92 4.05
N ALA A 109 18.91 3.86 4.66
CA ALA A 109 17.63 3.27 4.31
C ALA A 109 16.53 4.10 4.98
N GLY A 110 15.59 4.59 4.19
CA GLY A 110 14.37 5.20 4.72
C GLY A 110 13.50 4.10 5.32
N GLY A 111 13.29 4.12 6.64
CA GLY A 111 12.51 3.14 7.39
C GLY A 111 11.15 3.66 7.88
N SER A 112 10.51 4.58 7.14
CA SER A 112 9.19 5.09 7.54
C SER A 112 8.08 4.16 7.07
N THR A 113 7.20 3.77 8.00
CA THR A 113 6.04 2.90 7.75
C THR A 113 4.99 3.59 6.89
N ILE A 114 4.03 2.84 6.36
CA ILE A 114 2.90 3.40 5.59
C ILE A 114 2.13 4.43 6.43
N SER A 115 1.93 4.17 7.73
CA SER A 115 1.18 5.08 8.61
C SER A 115 1.94 6.37 8.90
N GLN A 116 3.27 6.30 9.04
CA GLN A 116 4.12 7.49 9.15
C GLN A 116 4.10 8.32 7.87
N GLN A 117 4.20 7.65 6.72
CA GLN A 117 4.10 8.32 5.42
C GLN A 117 2.73 8.97 5.23
N LEU A 118 1.64 8.29 5.62
CA LEU A 118 0.28 8.82 5.57
C LEU A 118 0.11 10.04 6.47
N SER A 119 0.54 9.96 7.74
CA SER A 119 0.54 11.08 8.69
C SER A 119 1.21 12.32 8.10
N LYS A 120 2.41 12.13 7.52
CA LYS A 120 3.15 13.18 6.84
C LYS A 120 2.37 13.75 5.66
N ASN A 121 1.87 12.90 4.76
CA ASN A 121 1.17 13.36 3.55
C ASN A 121 -0.10 14.15 3.87
N LEU A 122 -0.92 13.65 4.80
CA LEU A 122 -2.19 14.26 5.16
C LEU A 122 -2.02 15.65 5.77
N TYR A 123 -1.09 15.82 6.71
CA TYR A 123 -1.16 16.92 7.66
C TYR A 123 0.14 17.73 7.84
N LEU A 124 1.26 17.30 7.25
CA LEU A 124 2.56 17.93 7.49
C LEU A 124 3.24 18.31 6.18
N SER A 125 3.86 19.49 6.15
CA SER A 125 4.75 19.85 5.05
C SER A 125 6.04 18.99 5.08
N PRO A 126 6.70 18.77 3.94
CA PRO A 126 7.91 17.94 3.84
C PRO A 126 9.19 18.53 4.47
N SER A 127 9.08 19.44 5.45
CA SER A 127 10.23 20.05 6.11
C SER A 127 11.12 19.03 6.85
N LYS A 128 12.45 19.19 6.80
CA LYS A 128 13.39 18.27 7.47
C LYS A 128 13.71 18.67 8.93
N ASN A 129 12.69 19.04 9.70
CA ASN A 129 12.84 19.49 11.09
C ASN A 129 12.55 18.35 12.11
N PRO A 130 13.38 18.12 13.14
CA PRO A 130 13.11 17.17 14.22
C PRO A 130 11.75 17.37 14.91
N VAL A 131 11.33 18.63 15.15
CA VAL A 131 10.03 18.95 15.74
C VAL A 131 8.88 18.44 14.86
N ARG A 132 9.02 18.54 13.54
CA ARG A 132 8.05 17.96 12.59
C ARG A 132 7.99 16.44 12.73
N LYS A 133 9.11 15.77 13.01
CA LYS A 133 9.13 14.31 13.22
C LYS A 133 8.41 13.90 14.51
N ILE A 134 8.47 14.72 15.57
CA ILE A 134 7.68 14.52 16.79
C ILE A 134 6.18 14.63 16.48
N LYS A 135 5.78 15.69 15.75
CA LYS A 135 4.38 15.88 15.31
C LYS A 135 3.89 14.70 14.45
N GLU A 136 4.72 14.24 13.52
CA GLU A 136 4.44 13.05 12.69
C GLU A 136 4.19 11.82 13.55
N ALA A 137 5.01 11.60 14.59
CA ALA A 137 4.87 10.46 15.48
C ALA A 137 3.55 10.49 16.27
N ILE A 138 3.18 11.66 16.82
CA ILE A 138 1.91 11.86 17.54
C ILE A 138 0.72 11.56 16.62
N ILE A 139 0.70 12.14 15.41
CA ILE A 139 -0.37 11.91 14.44
C ILE A 139 -0.42 10.44 14.00
N THR A 140 0.74 9.81 13.76
CA THR A 140 0.82 8.39 13.36
C THR A 140 0.18 7.50 14.42
N TRP A 141 0.54 7.71 15.70
CA TRP A 141 -0.07 6.99 16.82
C TRP A 141 -1.59 7.20 16.87
N ARG A 142 -2.07 8.44 16.67
CA ARG A 142 -3.51 8.72 16.63
C ARG A 142 -4.21 8.02 15.46
N ILE A 143 -3.60 7.99 14.27
CA ILE A 143 -4.12 7.29 13.09
C ILE A 143 -4.27 5.80 13.39
N GLU A 144 -3.24 5.14 13.91
CA GLU A 144 -3.23 3.71 14.21
C GLU A 144 -4.23 3.34 15.32
N LYS A 145 -4.41 4.21 16.31
CA LYS A 145 -5.39 3.99 17.38
C LYS A 145 -6.85 4.16 16.89
N THR A 146 -7.07 4.95 15.86
CA THR A 146 -8.42 5.40 15.47
C THR A 146 -8.96 4.68 14.23
N LEU A 147 -8.09 4.36 13.27
CA LEU A 147 -8.47 3.80 11.98
C LEU A 147 -8.06 2.33 11.90
N SER A 148 -8.88 1.52 11.24
CA SER A 148 -8.47 0.16 10.90
C SER A 148 -7.31 0.18 9.90
N LYS A 149 -6.43 -0.81 9.97
CA LYS A 149 -5.32 -1.01 9.02
C LYS A 149 -5.77 -1.00 7.55
N ARG A 150 -6.93 -1.61 7.27
CA ARG A 150 -7.59 -1.54 5.96
C ARG A 150 -7.84 -0.09 5.54
N ARG A 151 -8.45 0.73 6.41
CA ARG A 151 -8.76 2.13 6.11
C ARG A 151 -7.51 2.98 5.95
N ILE A 152 -6.50 2.78 6.79
CA ILE A 152 -5.17 3.43 6.66
C ILE A 152 -4.59 3.17 5.28
N LEU A 153 -4.55 1.90 4.86
CA LEU A 153 -4.01 1.52 3.56
C LEU A 153 -4.86 2.07 2.40
N GLU A 154 -6.19 2.10 2.54
CA GLU A 154 -7.08 2.69 1.54
C GLU A 154 -6.78 4.17 1.32
N ILE A 155 -6.69 4.94 2.41
CA ILE A 155 -6.38 6.37 2.32
C ILE A 155 -4.98 6.55 1.71
N TYR A 156 -3.98 5.81 2.21
CA TYR A 156 -2.61 5.88 1.69
C TYR A 156 -2.55 5.68 0.18
N LEU A 157 -3.18 4.62 -0.33
CA LEU A 157 -3.18 4.34 -1.77
C LEU A 157 -3.88 5.43 -2.60
N ASN A 158 -4.82 6.19 -2.01
CA ASN A 158 -5.57 7.25 -2.67
C ASN A 158 -4.94 8.65 -2.55
N VAL A 159 -3.99 8.85 -1.62
CA VAL A 159 -3.33 10.14 -1.40
C VAL A 159 -1.82 10.11 -1.67
N ALA A 160 -1.22 8.94 -1.86
CA ALA A 160 0.17 8.84 -2.28
C ALA A 160 0.36 9.46 -3.68
N GLU A 161 1.52 10.10 -3.87
CA GLU A 161 1.97 10.59 -5.17
C GLU A 161 2.64 9.46 -5.94
N TRP A 162 2.19 9.21 -7.17
CA TRP A 162 2.67 8.12 -8.03
C TRP A 162 3.45 8.63 -9.25
N GLY A 163 3.43 9.95 -9.47
CA GLY A 163 4.13 10.69 -10.52
C GLY A 163 3.90 12.19 -10.33
N ASP A 164 4.55 13.04 -11.11
CA ASP A 164 4.43 14.50 -10.97
C ASP A 164 2.97 14.94 -11.22
N GLY A 165 2.30 15.38 -10.15
CA GLY A 165 0.87 15.74 -10.19
C GLY A 165 -0.12 14.59 -10.23
N ILE A 166 0.34 13.33 -10.12
CA ILE A 166 -0.52 12.13 -10.16
C ILE A 166 -0.67 11.57 -8.76
N PHE A 167 -1.85 11.75 -8.18
CA PHE A 167 -2.16 11.32 -6.83
C PHE A 167 -3.23 10.22 -6.82
N GLY A 168 -3.02 9.21 -5.99
CA GLY A 168 -3.92 8.08 -5.88
C GLY A 168 -3.72 7.01 -6.95
N ILE A 169 -3.87 5.76 -6.53
CA ILE A 169 -3.54 4.58 -7.34
C ILE A 169 -4.41 4.45 -8.59
N GLU A 170 -5.66 4.91 -8.52
CA GLU A 170 -6.59 4.83 -9.64
C GLU A 170 -6.26 5.86 -10.73
N ALA A 171 -5.76 7.05 -10.36
CA ALA A 171 -5.21 8.01 -11.31
C ALA A 171 -3.93 7.45 -11.95
N ALA A 172 -3.04 6.87 -11.13
CA ALA A 172 -1.78 6.27 -11.60
C ALA A 172 -2.01 5.11 -12.57
N ALA A 173 -2.93 4.19 -12.26
CA ALA A 173 -3.24 3.06 -13.12
C ALA A 173 -3.77 3.49 -14.49
N ARG A 174 -4.63 4.54 -14.52
CA ARG A 174 -5.12 5.11 -15.78
C ARG A 174 -4.02 5.82 -16.56
N HIS A 175 -3.18 6.60 -15.88
CA HIS A 175 -2.13 7.37 -16.52
C HIS A 175 -1.07 6.45 -17.15
N TYR A 176 -0.58 5.46 -16.41
CA TYR A 176 0.54 4.63 -16.84
C TYR A 176 0.15 3.38 -17.65
N TYR A 177 -1.05 2.83 -17.42
CA TYR A 177 -1.45 1.55 -18.00
C TYR A 177 -2.85 1.57 -18.63
N HIS A 178 -3.48 2.75 -18.72
CA HIS A 178 -4.78 2.95 -19.37
C HIS A 178 -5.88 2.01 -18.87
N LYS A 179 -5.88 1.70 -17.57
CA LYS A 179 -6.87 0.80 -16.95
C LYS A 179 -7.15 1.15 -15.50
N SER A 180 -8.21 0.56 -14.95
CA SER A 180 -8.52 0.67 -13.52
C SER A 180 -7.45 -0.01 -12.66
N ALA A 181 -7.21 0.53 -11.46
CA ALA A 181 -6.38 -0.06 -10.42
C ALA A 181 -6.81 -1.48 -10.06
N LYS A 182 -8.09 -1.84 -10.25
CA LYS A 182 -8.61 -3.20 -10.08
C LYS A 182 -7.94 -4.22 -11.00
N ASN A 183 -7.51 -3.79 -12.19
CA ASN A 183 -6.99 -4.67 -13.25
C ASN A 183 -5.46 -4.63 -13.37
N LEU A 184 -4.77 -4.11 -12.35
CA LEU A 184 -3.31 -4.14 -12.29
C LEU A 184 -2.79 -5.57 -12.11
N THR A 185 -1.93 -5.98 -13.04
CA THR A 185 -1.20 -7.25 -12.97
C THR A 185 -0.09 -7.18 -11.92
N ALA A 186 0.42 -8.33 -11.47
CA ALA A 186 1.53 -8.39 -10.53
C ALA A 186 2.78 -7.64 -11.02
N LYS A 187 3.06 -7.64 -12.33
CA LYS A 187 4.22 -6.96 -12.93
C LYS A 187 4.05 -5.43 -12.93
N GLU A 188 2.85 -4.94 -13.22
CA GLU A 188 2.59 -3.49 -13.24
C GLU A 188 2.53 -2.95 -11.81
N ALA A 189 1.89 -3.70 -10.91
CA ALA A 189 1.86 -3.43 -9.49
C ALA A 189 3.26 -3.33 -8.88
N SER A 190 4.15 -4.29 -9.18
CA SER A 190 5.52 -4.27 -8.67
C SER A 190 6.35 -3.10 -9.21
N ARG A 191 6.03 -2.61 -10.41
CA ARG A 191 6.68 -1.44 -11.01
C ARG A 191 6.16 -0.13 -10.42
N LEU A 192 4.86 -0.01 -10.16
CA LEU A 192 4.28 1.12 -9.43
C LEU A 192 4.83 1.21 -8.00
N ALA A 193 4.83 0.11 -7.25
CA ALA A 193 5.42 0.09 -5.92
C ALA A 193 6.93 0.39 -5.92
N ALA A 194 7.64 0.09 -7.01
CA ALA A 194 9.07 0.41 -7.12
C ALA A 194 9.36 1.90 -7.29
N VAL A 195 8.40 2.72 -7.76
CA VAL A 195 8.62 4.16 -7.96
C VAL A 195 8.19 5.02 -6.78
N LEU A 196 7.34 4.51 -5.87
CA LEU A 196 6.84 5.23 -4.70
C LEU A 196 7.90 5.97 -3.86
N PRO A 197 9.13 5.45 -3.66
CA PRO A 197 10.14 6.18 -2.90
C PRO A 197 10.58 7.50 -3.54
N ASN A 198 10.44 7.64 -4.87
CA ASN A 198 10.76 8.87 -5.60
C ASN A 198 9.96 8.94 -6.92
N PRO A 199 8.67 9.29 -6.85
CA PRO A 199 7.73 9.18 -7.97
C PRO A 199 7.99 10.21 -9.08
N ILE A 200 8.62 11.34 -8.76
CA ILE A 200 8.99 12.39 -9.73
C ILE A 200 10.16 11.91 -10.60
N ARG A 201 11.12 11.20 -9.98
CA ARG A 201 12.36 10.78 -10.66
C ARG A 201 12.17 9.53 -11.51
N TYR A 202 11.25 8.65 -11.15
CA TYR A 202 11.14 7.33 -11.75
C TYR A 202 9.81 7.13 -12.44
N ASN A 203 9.87 6.56 -13.65
CA ASN A 203 8.68 6.24 -14.43
C ASN A 203 8.40 4.73 -14.34
N PRO A 204 7.22 4.30 -13.84
CA PRO A 204 6.88 2.89 -13.70
C PRO A 204 6.77 2.16 -15.06
N THR A 205 6.60 2.83 -16.19
CA THR A 205 6.64 2.22 -17.54
C THR A 205 8.01 2.35 -18.21
N GLY A 206 8.92 3.13 -17.64
CA GLY A 206 10.23 3.42 -18.21
C GLY A 206 11.27 2.29 -18.08
N ASN A 207 12.43 2.50 -18.71
CA ASN A 207 13.51 1.52 -18.77
C ASN A 207 14.60 1.67 -17.70
N GLN A 208 14.39 2.53 -16.70
CA GLN A 208 15.40 2.82 -15.67
C GLN A 208 15.85 1.56 -14.91
N LYS A 209 17.17 1.40 -14.74
CA LYS A 209 17.78 0.23 -14.07
C LYS A 209 17.27 0.04 -12.63
N TYR A 210 17.09 1.15 -11.89
CA TYR A 210 16.53 1.14 -10.54
C TYR A 210 15.15 0.48 -10.50
N VAL A 211 14.20 0.97 -11.32
CA VAL A 211 12.82 0.48 -11.38
C VAL A 211 12.80 -0.98 -11.79
N LYS A 212 13.57 -1.37 -12.82
CA LYS A 212 13.68 -2.78 -13.25
C LYS A 212 14.18 -3.69 -12.13
N ASN A 213 15.20 -3.27 -11.39
CA ASN A 213 15.78 -4.11 -10.32
C ASN A 213 14.85 -4.20 -9.11
N ARG A 214 14.33 -3.07 -8.64
CA ARG A 214 13.42 -3.02 -7.48
C ARG A 214 12.11 -3.77 -7.76
N SER A 215 11.49 -3.56 -8.93
CA SER A 215 10.26 -4.27 -9.31
C SER A 215 10.46 -5.79 -9.47
N ARG A 216 11.64 -6.25 -9.92
CA ARG A 216 11.97 -7.68 -9.96
C ARG A 216 12.07 -8.28 -8.55
N ILE A 217 12.67 -7.57 -7.61
CA ILE A 217 12.75 -8.01 -6.20
C ILE A 217 11.35 -8.12 -5.61
N ILE A 218 10.54 -7.06 -5.74
CA ILE A 218 9.14 -7.04 -5.26
C ILE A 218 8.36 -8.20 -5.89
N LEU A 219 8.42 -8.35 -7.21
CA LEU A 219 7.71 -9.43 -7.93
C LEU A 219 8.17 -10.83 -7.50
N LYS A 220 9.47 -11.02 -7.25
CA LYS A 220 10.01 -12.30 -6.76
C LYS A 220 9.43 -12.65 -5.39
N ILE A 221 9.35 -11.68 -4.48
CA ILE A 221 8.74 -11.86 -3.16
C ILE A 221 7.24 -12.11 -3.28
N MET A 222 6.55 -11.38 -4.17
CA MET A 222 5.13 -11.60 -4.46
C MET A 222 4.86 -13.03 -4.90
N LYS A 223 5.65 -13.56 -5.85
CA LYS A 223 5.52 -14.94 -6.35
C LYS A 223 5.78 -15.98 -5.26
N ARG A 224 6.85 -15.80 -4.48
CA ARG A 224 7.20 -16.74 -3.39
C ARG A 224 6.09 -16.85 -2.34
N ARG A 225 5.42 -15.74 -2.03
CA ARG A 225 4.32 -15.68 -1.05
C ARG A 225 2.95 -16.02 -1.64
N GLY A 226 2.84 -16.54 -2.87
CA GLY A 226 1.57 -16.94 -3.51
C GLY A 226 0.58 -15.81 -3.83
N VAL A 227 -0.58 -16.13 -4.41
CA VAL A 227 -1.69 -15.15 -4.50
C VAL A 227 -2.32 -15.05 -3.13
N ILE A 228 -2.40 -13.83 -2.58
CA ILE A 228 -2.91 -13.68 -1.24
C ILE A 228 -4.44 -13.74 -1.25
N GLN A 229 -5.01 -14.93 -1.09
CA GLN A 229 -6.41 -15.03 -0.70
C GLN A 229 -6.60 -14.68 0.79
N SER A 230 -5.63 -14.97 1.68
CA SER A 230 -5.82 -14.76 3.13
C SER A 230 -5.76 -13.29 3.57
N ILE A 231 -4.74 -12.51 3.19
CA ILE A 231 -4.69 -11.04 3.43
C ILE A 231 -5.80 -10.34 2.62
N TYR A 232 -6.20 -10.83 1.45
CA TYR A 232 -7.36 -10.25 0.76
C TYR A 232 -8.64 -10.52 1.55
N LYS A 233 -8.86 -11.75 2.05
CA LYS A 233 -9.95 -12.04 2.98
C LYS A 233 -9.82 -11.14 4.20
N GLU A 234 -8.70 -11.06 4.90
CA GLU A 234 -8.51 -10.18 6.06
C GLU A 234 -8.81 -8.70 5.74
N VAL A 235 -8.31 -8.19 4.62
CA VAL A 235 -8.59 -6.82 4.14
C VAL A 235 -10.06 -6.65 3.73
N MET A 236 -10.77 -7.69 3.29
CA MET A 236 -12.13 -7.61 2.75
C MET A 236 -13.23 -8.14 3.68
N THR A 237 -12.87 -8.89 4.72
CA THR A 237 -13.78 -9.61 5.63
C THR A 237 -13.82 -9.03 7.03
N ILE A 238 -13.04 -7.99 7.37
CA ILE A 238 -13.30 -7.22 8.59
C ILE A 238 -14.65 -6.53 8.39
N PRO A 239 -15.72 -6.95 9.11
CA PRO A 239 -17.01 -6.30 9.03
C PRO A 239 -16.87 -4.87 9.55
N LYS A 240 -17.74 -3.98 9.08
CA LYS A 240 -17.91 -2.66 9.67
C LYS A 240 -18.25 -2.88 11.16
N ALA A 241 -17.31 -2.64 12.06
CA ALA A 241 -17.54 -2.89 13.49
C ALA A 241 -18.66 -1.94 14.00
N ASP A 242 -19.79 -2.58 14.33
CA ASP A 242 -20.86 -2.24 15.26
C ASP A 242 -21.29 -0.77 15.40
N THR A 243 -22.34 -0.43 14.66
CA THR A 243 -23.53 0.20 15.27
C THR A 243 -24.31 -0.90 15.98
N THR A 244 -24.14 -1.04 17.30
CA THR A 244 -25.02 -1.86 18.14
C THR A 244 -26.44 -1.32 18.06
N ASP A 245 -27.32 -2.07 17.43
CA ASP A 245 -28.71 -2.20 17.87
C ASP A 245 -29.05 -3.69 17.95
N SER A 246 -29.68 -4.07 19.05
CA SER A 246 -29.81 -5.44 19.54
C SER A 246 -31.25 -5.94 19.39
N SER A 247 -31.47 -6.88 18.46
CA SER A 247 -32.63 -7.80 18.35
C SER A 247 -32.49 -8.51 16.98
N GLU A 248 -32.63 -9.81 16.73
CA GLU A 248 -33.35 -10.90 17.38
C GLU A 248 -32.93 -12.26 16.72
N THR A 249 -32.83 -13.30 17.56
CA THR A 249 -33.12 -14.75 17.38
C THR A 249 -32.83 -15.55 16.08
N ASN A 250 -31.92 -16.54 16.26
CA ASN A 250 -31.97 -17.98 15.91
C ASN A 250 -32.47 -18.47 14.53
N THR A 251 -31.64 -19.29 13.84
CA THR A 251 -31.91 -20.72 13.53
C THR A 251 -30.62 -21.41 13.01
N SER A 252 -30.40 -22.62 13.52
CA SER A 252 -29.33 -23.62 13.36
C SER A 252 -28.56 -23.73 12.03
N LEU A 253 -27.22 -23.77 12.10
CA LEU A 253 -26.27 -24.15 11.02
C LEU A 253 -25.48 -25.45 11.31
N ASP A 254 -25.94 -26.29 12.23
CA ASP A 254 -25.25 -27.53 12.63
C ASP A 254 -25.53 -28.74 11.72
N SER A 255 -26.19 -28.57 10.57
CA SER A 255 -26.59 -29.70 9.71
C SER A 255 -25.87 -29.82 8.36
N LEU A 256 -24.76 -29.11 8.12
CA LEU A 256 -24.14 -29.08 6.78
C LEU A 256 -22.70 -29.59 6.66
N PHE A 257 -22.09 -30.13 7.71
CA PHE A 257 -20.76 -30.73 7.60
C PHE A 257 -20.68 -32.06 8.32
N ASN A 258 -21.19 -33.11 7.66
CA ASN A 258 -20.78 -34.48 7.95
C ASN A 258 -20.42 -35.18 6.64
N ILE A 259 -19.14 -35.15 6.28
CA ILE A 259 -18.56 -36.04 5.27
C ILE A 259 -17.26 -36.57 5.88
N HIS A 260 -17.28 -37.88 6.17
CA HIS A 260 -16.11 -38.67 6.52
C HIS A 260 -15.22 -38.87 5.28
N ASP A 261 -13.91 -38.68 5.46
CA ASP A 261 -12.86 -39.22 4.61
C ASP A 261 -12.77 -40.75 4.81
N ASP A 262 -12.67 -41.52 3.72
CA ASP A 262 -11.73 -42.65 3.63
C ASP A 262 -11.62 -43.24 2.21
N ALA A 263 -10.35 -43.51 1.84
CA ALA A 263 -9.82 -44.49 0.88
C ALA A 263 -9.52 -44.11 -0.61
N PRO A 264 -8.45 -44.68 -1.21
CA PRO A 264 -7.72 -44.13 -2.34
C PRO A 264 -8.04 -44.81 -3.69
N VAL A 265 -7.87 -44.08 -4.79
CA VAL A 265 -8.10 -44.58 -6.16
C VAL A 265 -6.81 -45.13 -6.78
N SER A 266 -6.83 -46.40 -7.17
CA SER A 266 -5.83 -47.10 -7.98
C SER A 266 -6.09 -46.91 -9.49
N LEU A 267 -5.01 -46.85 -10.28
CA LEU A 267 -5.02 -46.82 -11.75
C LEU A 267 -5.09 -48.26 -12.32
N PRO A 268 -5.81 -48.52 -13.43
CA PRO A 268 -5.66 -49.75 -14.19
C PRO A 268 -4.71 -49.60 -15.38
N SER A 269 -4.05 -50.72 -15.66
CA SER A 269 -3.05 -51.02 -16.69
C SER A 269 -3.63 -51.32 -18.07
N GLU A 270 -2.73 -51.25 -19.06
CA GLU A 270 -2.89 -51.57 -20.50
C GLU A 270 -3.51 -52.94 -20.79
N GLU A 271 -4.27 -53.02 -21.88
CA GLU A 271 -4.48 -54.26 -22.64
C GLU A 271 -4.52 -53.97 -24.15
N ASN A 272 -4.06 -54.97 -24.88
CA ASN A 272 -3.49 -54.98 -26.23
C ASN A 272 -4.52 -55.59 -27.19
N GLU A 273 -4.76 -55.01 -28.38
CA GLU A 273 -5.44 -55.75 -29.44
C GLU A 273 -5.09 -55.29 -30.86
N GLN A 274 -5.09 -56.28 -31.76
CA GLN A 274 -4.34 -56.39 -33.00
C GLN A 274 -4.99 -55.70 -34.22
N VAL A 275 -4.14 -55.51 -35.23
CA VAL A 275 -4.38 -55.10 -36.63
C VAL A 275 -5.29 -56.10 -37.38
N PRO A 276 -6.04 -55.64 -38.39
CA PRO A 276 -5.98 -56.28 -39.70
C PRO A 276 -5.73 -55.31 -40.87
N SER A 277 -5.11 -55.89 -41.90
CA SER A 277 -4.66 -55.38 -43.19
C SER A 277 -5.78 -55.14 -44.22
N GLU A 278 -5.59 -54.14 -45.10
CA GLU A 278 -5.83 -54.12 -46.57
C GLU A 278 -5.90 -52.64 -47.03
N SER A 279 -4.99 -52.10 -47.84
CA SER A 279 -4.72 -52.26 -49.28
C SER A 279 -5.32 -51.13 -50.15
N SER A 280 -4.45 -50.56 -51.01
CA SER A 280 -4.70 -49.90 -52.30
C SER A 280 -4.84 -48.35 -52.41
N ASN A 281 -3.98 -47.83 -53.32
CA ASN A 281 -4.12 -46.70 -54.27
C ASN A 281 -3.66 -45.28 -53.83
N LEU A 282 -2.52 -44.78 -54.37
CA LEU A 282 -2.34 -43.95 -55.61
C LEU A 282 -2.81 -42.49 -55.34
N GLU A 283 -2.10 -41.38 -55.53
CA GLU A 283 -1.08 -40.89 -56.48
C GLU A 283 -0.43 -39.60 -55.88
N ALA A 284 0.88 -39.41 -55.98
CA ALA A 284 1.55 -38.37 -56.78
C ALA A 284 0.85 -36.99 -56.92
N ASN A 285 1.44 -35.93 -56.34
CA ASN A 285 2.06 -34.87 -57.13
C ASN A 285 2.87 -33.86 -56.30
N ALA A 286 4.02 -33.50 -56.87
CA ALA A 286 4.98 -32.54 -56.38
C ALA A 286 4.60 -31.10 -56.77
N SER A 287 4.94 -30.14 -55.90
CA SER A 287 5.73 -28.94 -56.22
C SER A 287 6.10 -28.23 -54.91
#